data_AF-A0A7J3HD78-F1
#
_entry.id   AF-A0A7J3HD78-F1
#
_cell.length_a   1.000
_cell.length_b   1.000
_cell.length_c   1.000
_cell.angle_alpha   90.00
_cell.angle_beta   90.00
_cell.angle_gamma   90.00
#
_symmetry.space_group_name_H-M   'P 1'
#
loop_
_entity.id
_entity.type
_entity.pdbx_description
1 polymer ?
#
loop_
_entity_poly.entity_id
_entity_poly.type
_entity_poly.pdbx_seq_one_letter_code
_entity_poly.pdbx_strand_id
1 'polypeptide(L)'
;MDLEKIIRKAVDLGVSEVEVYLARISETSLTLSDVIETSKFIKLSSLGMRVVVNKSVAIVGTQDLSSESIEKSLNSAISIAKVSSPDPNWISMNKKVSQTHVDDLFDKDTAYATPEDLKQVATELLESVKEGYGGARPVRGAVSARSIEVTYMNCYGGPLTRSETISSLYIYARVDEGGKTGTYSEHDIQRSYKKLRAKEVGFEAGSRAREFIYAQELPSGTYELILFNRVVSSIVPVMIAPAISALNVQQGRSPLIGKLGEELVSEHVSIVDLGASPEVLGSKPFDDEGHPTRNTILFEKGVLKTYLYDTYTALKEGKESTGNASRTFSTAPVPQPHHLRLMPGEARLDELISETREGVLVM
;
A
#
# COMPACT_ATOMS: atom_id res chain seq x y z
N MET A 1 10.63 -20.97 13.73
CA MET A 1 9.53 -20.68 14.68
C MET A 1 8.34 -21.54 14.26
N ASP A 2 7.77 -22.29 15.19
CA ASP A 2 6.64 -23.20 14.93
C ASP A 2 5.33 -22.47 15.27
N LEU A 3 4.62 -22.01 14.23
CA LEU A 3 3.36 -21.30 14.38
C LEU A 3 2.23 -22.22 14.86
N GLU A 4 2.25 -23.50 14.48
CA GLU A 4 1.24 -24.47 14.90
C GLU A 4 1.31 -24.69 16.41
N LYS A 5 2.52 -24.73 16.98
CA LYS A 5 2.71 -24.83 18.43
C LYS A 5 2.03 -23.68 19.19
N ILE A 6 2.07 -22.47 18.64
CA ILE A 6 1.41 -21.28 19.24
C ILE A 6 -0.11 -21.45 19.20
N ILE A 7 -0.66 -21.84 18.04
CA ILE A 7 -2.09 -22.09 17.85
C ILE A 7 -2.59 -23.19 18.81
N ARG A 8 -1.91 -24.34 18.86
CA ARG A 8 -2.28 -25.46 19.75
C ARG A 8 -2.27 -25.03 21.22
N LYS A 9 -1.21 -24.36 21.66
CA LYS A 9 -1.10 -23.85 23.03
C LYS A 9 -2.22 -22.88 23.39
N ALA A 10 -2.62 -21.99 22.48
CA ALA A 10 -3.73 -21.07 22.72
C ALA A 10 -5.06 -21.82 22.88
N VAL A 11 -5.33 -22.81 22.01
CA VAL A 11 -6.53 -23.66 22.09
C VAL A 11 -6.56 -24.45 23.41
N ASP A 12 -5.43 -25.04 23.81
CA ASP A 12 -5.31 -25.76 25.10
C ASP A 12 -5.59 -24.86 26.32
N LEU A 13 -5.35 -23.55 26.19
CA LEU A 13 -5.62 -22.54 27.23
C LEU A 13 -7.07 -22.01 27.21
N GLY A 14 -7.95 -22.61 26.40
CA GLY A 14 -9.38 -22.30 26.35
C GLY A 14 -9.73 -21.11 25.44
N VAL A 15 -8.86 -20.76 24.50
CA VAL A 15 -9.17 -19.74 23.48
C VAL A 15 -10.13 -20.33 22.45
N SER A 16 -11.21 -19.60 22.15
CA SER A 16 -12.23 -20.02 21.18
C SER A 16 -11.71 -19.98 19.75
N GLU A 17 -10.99 -18.91 19.40
CA GLU A 17 -10.36 -18.75 18.08
C GLU A 17 -9.03 -17.98 18.21
N VAL A 18 -8.04 -18.36 17.42
CA VAL A 18 -6.70 -17.76 17.45
C VAL A 18 -6.13 -17.69 16.05
N GLU A 19 -5.39 -16.62 15.78
CA GLU A 19 -4.54 -16.50 14.60
C GLU A 19 -3.18 -15.89 14.94
N VAL A 20 -2.22 -16.19 14.08
CA VAL A 20 -0.86 -15.69 14.11
C VAL A 20 -0.52 -15.07 12.77
N TYR A 21 0.13 -13.91 12.82
CA TYR A 21 0.55 -13.12 11.66
C TYR A 21 2.02 -12.77 11.82
N LEU A 22 2.87 -13.44 11.06
CA LEU A 22 4.31 -13.22 11.08
C LEU A 22 4.72 -12.42 9.86
N ALA A 23 5.20 -11.19 10.08
CA ALA A 23 5.76 -10.34 9.04
C ALA A 23 7.28 -10.28 9.17
N ARG A 24 7.98 -10.49 8.06
CA ARG A 24 9.41 -10.26 7.91
C ARG A 24 9.64 -9.21 6.84
N ILE A 25 10.42 -8.19 7.17
CA ILE A 25 10.77 -7.12 6.24
C ILE A 25 12.30 -7.06 6.19
N SER A 26 12.86 -7.09 4.99
CA SER A 26 14.25 -6.73 4.74
C SER A 26 14.26 -5.51 3.84
N GLU A 27 15.00 -4.46 4.21
CA GLU A 27 15.10 -3.24 3.43
C GLU A 27 16.55 -2.76 3.39
N THR A 28 17.02 -2.49 2.19
CA THR A 28 18.27 -1.79 1.92
C THR A 28 17.92 -0.44 1.32
N SER A 29 18.50 0.63 1.85
CA SER A 29 18.27 1.97 1.34
C SER A 29 19.52 2.84 1.37
N LEU A 30 19.67 3.69 0.35
CA LEU A 30 20.66 4.76 0.29
C LEU A 30 19.94 6.09 0.39
N THR A 31 20.38 6.99 1.27
CA THR A 31 19.90 8.39 1.30
C THR A 31 20.86 9.27 0.52
N LEU A 32 20.30 10.21 -0.23
CA LEU A 32 21.02 11.03 -1.19
C LEU A 32 20.85 12.51 -0.87
N SER A 33 21.92 13.27 -1.04
CA SER A 33 21.90 14.72 -1.23
C SER A 33 22.55 15.02 -2.58
N ASP A 34 23.71 15.67 -2.62
CA ASP A 34 24.58 15.76 -3.80
C ASP A 34 25.54 14.56 -3.93
N VAL A 35 25.62 13.76 -2.87
CA VAL A 35 26.33 12.49 -2.81
C VAL A 35 25.45 11.44 -2.11
N ILE A 36 25.93 10.20 -2.07
CA ILE A 36 25.34 9.17 -1.20
C ILE A 36 25.78 9.47 0.24
N GLU A 37 24.83 9.84 1.11
CA GLU A 37 25.13 10.25 2.49
C GLU A 37 25.18 9.05 3.44
N THR A 38 24.16 8.19 3.38
CA THR A 38 24.04 7.07 4.29
C THR A 38 23.56 5.82 3.57
N SER A 39 24.06 4.67 4.02
CA SER A 39 23.52 3.36 3.69
C SER A 39 22.87 2.76 4.92
N LYS A 40 21.63 2.29 4.79
CA LYS A 40 20.90 1.63 5.86
C LYS A 40 20.47 0.24 5.42
N PHE A 41 20.59 -0.70 6.35
CA PHE A 41 20.07 -2.04 6.21
C PHE A 41 19.17 -2.37 7.40
N ILE A 42 17.93 -2.77 7.14
CA ILE A 42 16.94 -3.11 8.16
C ILE A 42 16.49 -4.54 7.92
N LYS A 43 16.54 -5.37 8.96
CA LYS A 43 15.79 -6.62 9.04
C LYS A 43 14.86 -6.55 10.23
N LEU A 44 13.57 -6.67 9.97
CA LEU A 44 12.54 -6.67 10.98
C LEU A 44 11.77 -7.99 10.90
N SER A 45 11.55 -8.63 12.04
CA SER A 45 10.61 -9.73 12.17
C SER A 45 9.61 -9.37 13.27
N SER A 46 8.33 -9.57 13.01
CA SER A 46 7.27 -9.19 13.93
C SER A 46 6.16 -10.22 13.90
N LEU A 47 5.72 -10.64 15.08
CA LEU A 47 4.63 -11.58 15.26
C LEU A 47 3.44 -10.87 15.88
N GLY A 48 2.31 -10.89 15.18
CA GLY A 48 1.00 -10.54 15.68
C GLY A 48 0.22 -11.77 16.10
N MET A 49 -0.55 -11.65 17.17
CA MET A 49 -1.49 -12.66 17.64
C MET A 49 -2.83 -12.00 17.89
N ARG A 50 -3.89 -12.53 17.29
CA ARG A 50 -5.27 -12.15 17.59
C ARG A 50 -5.94 -13.36 18.24
N VAL A 51 -6.47 -13.18 19.44
CA VAL A 51 -7.14 -14.22 20.21
C VAL A 51 -8.57 -13.81 20.52
N VAL A 52 -9.45 -14.82 20.61
CA VAL A 52 -10.86 -14.63 20.89
C VAL A 52 -11.26 -15.57 22.02
N VAL A 53 -11.82 -15.00 23.09
CA VAL A 53 -12.39 -15.75 24.21
C VAL A 53 -13.83 -15.30 24.40
N ASN A 54 -14.81 -16.18 24.18
CA ASN A 54 -16.23 -15.85 24.33
C ASN A 54 -16.65 -14.56 23.59
N LYS A 55 -16.22 -14.41 22.33
CA LYS A 55 -16.40 -13.20 21.48
C LYS A 55 -15.65 -11.94 21.91
N SER A 56 -14.88 -11.97 23.00
CA SER A 56 -13.97 -10.89 23.36
C SER A 56 -12.66 -11.05 22.60
N VAL A 57 -12.26 -10.01 21.86
CA VAL A 57 -11.07 -10.04 20.97
C VAL A 57 -9.92 -9.29 21.63
N ALA A 58 -8.72 -9.85 21.56
CA ALA A 58 -7.49 -9.15 21.92
C ALA A 58 -6.42 -9.35 20.87
N ILE A 59 -5.59 -8.32 20.66
CA ILE A 59 -4.50 -8.32 19.69
C ILE A 59 -3.23 -7.90 20.43
N VAL A 60 -2.17 -8.68 20.28
CA VAL A 60 -0.85 -8.39 20.84
C VAL A 60 0.20 -8.66 19.77
N GLY A 61 1.16 -7.75 19.65
CA GLY A 61 2.31 -7.89 18.75
C GLY A 61 3.63 -7.90 19.52
N THR A 62 4.61 -8.68 19.04
CA THR A 62 5.98 -8.69 19.56
C THR A 62 7.00 -8.75 18.42
N GLN A 63 8.18 -8.18 18.65
CA GLN A 63 9.34 -8.27 17.75
C GLN A 63 10.45 -9.17 18.33
N ASP A 64 10.30 -9.59 19.58
CA ASP A 64 11.14 -10.61 20.20
C ASP A 64 10.49 -11.98 19.94
N LEU A 65 11.12 -12.75 19.05
CA LEU A 65 10.66 -14.08 18.64
C LEU A 65 11.24 -15.22 19.50
N SER A 66 11.79 -14.90 20.68
CA SER A 66 12.13 -15.91 21.67
C SER A 66 10.88 -16.64 22.16
N SER A 67 11.03 -17.92 22.51
CA SER A 67 9.91 -18.73 22.98
C SER A 67 9.23 -18.13 24.22
N GLU A 68 10.03 -17.53 25.12
CA GLU A 68 9.55 -16.86 26.33
C GLU A 68 8.69 -15.62 26.01
N SER A 69 9.16 -14.75 25.11
CA SER A 69 8.43 -13.54 24.73
C SER A 69 7.14 -13.83 23.98
N ILE A 70 7.14 -14.85 23.11
CA ILE A 70 5.94 -15.34 22.42
C ILE A 70 4.92 -15.87 23.44
N GLU A 71 5.35 -16.70 24.39
CA GLU A 71 4.48 -17.24 25.42
C GLU A 71 3.90 -16.14 26.32
N LYS A 72 4.73 -15.20 26.75
CA LYS A 72 4.28 -14.03 27.52
C LYS A 72 3.24 -13.22 26.75
N SER A 73 3.50 -12.95 25.47
CA SER A 73 2.62 -12.18 24.60
C SER A 73 1.28 -12.89 24.37
N LEU A 74 1.29 -14.22 24.20
CA LEU A 74 0.07 -15.03 24.08
C LEU A 74 -0.75 -14.98 25.37
N ASN A 75 -0.12 -15.21 26.52
CA ASN A 75 -0.79 -15.14 27.82
C ASN A 75 -1.37 -13.74 28.10
N SER A 76 -0.66 -12.69 27.73
CA SER A 76 -1.17 -11.32 27.79
C SER A 76 -2.40 -11.13 26.90
N ALA A 77 -2.37 -11.59 25.65
CA ALA A 77 -3.51 -11.51 24.74
C ALA A 77 -4.74 -12.22 25.32
N ILE A 78 -4.57 -13.43 25.85
CA ILE A 78 -5.65 -14.21 26.48
C ILE A 78 -6.21 -13.48 27.70
N SER A 79 -5.34 -12.90 28.53
CA SER A 79 -5.74 -12.16 29.73
C SER A 79 -6.55 -10.92 29.37
N ILE A 80 -6.12 -10.17 28.35
CA ILE A 80 -6.84 -9.01 27.82
C ILE A 80 -8.21 -9.44 27.28
N ALA A 81 -8.29 -10.51 26.49
CA ALA A 81 -9.55 -11.01 25.96
C ALA A 81 -10.53 -11.40 27.07
N LYS A 82 -10.07 -12.09 28.12
CA LYS A 82 -10.92 -12.52 29.25
C LYS A 82 -11.57 -11.37 30.03
N VAL A 83 -10.92 -10.21 30.11
CA VAL A 83 -11.44 -9.03 30.81
C VAL A 83 -12.13 -8.02 29.90
N SER A 84 -12.02 -8.19 28.58
CA SER A 84 -12.65 -7.33 27.59
C SER A 84 -14.12 -7.67 27.40
N SER A 85 -14.94 -6.67 27.08
CA SER A 85 -16.35 -6.88 26.76
C SER A 85 -16.50 -7.73 25.48
N PRO A 86 -17.40 -8.73 25.47
CA PRO A 86 -17.71 -9.48 24.27
C PRO A 86 -18.19 -8.56 23.14
N ASP A 87 -17.69 -8.74 21.92
CA ASP A 87 -18.26 -8.08 20.75
C ASP A 87 -19.49 -8.89 20.28
N PRO A 88 -20.71 -8.36 20.39
CA PRO A 88 -21.92 -9.08 19.98
C PRO A 88 -21.91 -9.41 18.48
N ASN A 89 -21.20 -8.63 17.66
CA ASN A 89 -21.11 -8.83 16.21
C ASN A 89 -19.98 -9.80 15.81
N TRP A 90 -19.15 -10.26 16.75
CA TRP A 90 -18.15 -11.27 16.43
C TRP A 90 -18.85 -12.59 16.07
N ILE A 91 -18.53 -13.10 14.87
CA ILE A 91 -19.05 -14.36 14.33
C ILE A 91 -17.93 -15.41 14.29
N SER A 92 -16.88 -15.19 13.50
CA SER A 92 -15.66 -16.01 13.48
C SER A 92 -14.52 -15.38 12.67
N MET A 93 -13.32 -15.93 12.81
CA MET A 93 -12.20 -15.80 11.87
C MET A 93 -12.50 -16.51 10.55
N ASN A 94 -11.60 -16.35 9.59
CA ASN A 94 -11.68 -17.01 8.28
C ASN A 94 -11.59 -18.54 8.42
N LYS A 95 -12.67 -19.24 8.08
CA LYS A 95 -12.75 -20.71 8.09
C LYS A 95 -12.32 -21.37 6.77
N LYS A 96 -12.12 -20.59 5.71
CA LYS A 96 -11.77 -21.06 4.35
C LYS A 96 -10.42 -20.49 3.92
N VAL A 97 -9.41 -20.67 4.77
CA VAL A 97 -8.04 -20.21 4.50
C VAL A 97 -7.55 -20.76 3.17
N SER A 98 -7.30 -19.87 2.21
CA SER A 98 -6.92 -20.22 0.84
C SER A 98 -6.25 -19.04 0.15
N GLN A 99 -5.74 -19.26 -1.06
CA GLN A 99 -5.02 -18.26 -1.83
C GLN A 99 -5.36 -18.38 -3.32
N THR A 100 -5.26 -17.27 -4.03
CA THR A 100 -5.22 -17.25 -5.48
C THR A 100 -3.77 -17.37 -5.95
N HIS A 101 -3.57 -17.68 -7.22
CA HIS A 101 -2.27 -17.67 -7.86
C HIS A 101 -2.03 -16.31 -8.51
N VAL A 102 -0.87 -15.69 -8.24
CA VAL A 102 -0.42 -14.45 -8.88
C VAL A 102 1.07 -14.58 -9.14
N ASP A 103 1.46 -14.38 -10.40
CA ASP A 103 2.84 -14.49 -10.84
C ASP A 103 3.66 -13.23 -10.52
N ASP A 104 4.99 -13.40 -10.53
CA ASP A 104 5.97 -12.32 -10.60
C ASP A 104 5.90 -11.25 -9.49
N LEU A 105 5.46 -11.63 -8.29
CA LEU A 105 5.40 -10.72 -7.12
C LEU A 105 6.75 -10.51 -6.42
N PHE A 106 7.73 -11.39 -6.67
CA PHE A 106 9.00 -11.42 -5.96
C PHE A 106 10.20 -11.41 -6.92
N ASP A 107 11.07 -10.42 -6.77
CA ASP A 107 12.35 -10.31 -7.47
C ASP A 107 13.51 -10.66 -6.53
N LYS A 108 14.22 -11.76 -6.83
CA LYS A 108 15.29 -12.26 -5.96
C LYS A 108 16.40 -11.25 -5.74
N ASP A 109 16.81 -10.55 -6.80
CA ASP A 109 17.90 -9.58 -6.71
C ASP A 109 17.51 -8.41 -5.81
N THR A 110 16.27 -7.94 -5.90
CA THR A 110 15.73 -6.91 -5.00
C THR A 110 15.62 -7.39 -3.56
N ALA A 111 15.16 -8.62 -3.35
CA ALA A 111 14.95 -9.14 -2.01
C ALA A 111 16.24 -9.21 -1.17
N TYR A 112 17.37 -9.40 -1.83
CA TYR A 112 18.70 -9.54 -1.23
C TYR A 112 19.66 -8.41 -1.61
N ALA A 113 19.15 -7.31 -2.16
CA ALA A 113 19.97 -6.19 -2.60
C ALA A 113 20.84 -5.64 -1.46
N THR A 114 22.10 -5.40 -1.75
CA THR A 114 23.07 -4.78 -0.85
C THR A 114 23.22 -3.29 -1.18
N PRO A 115 23.83 -2.48 -0.29
CA PRO A 115 24.13 -1.08 -0.60
C PRO A 115 24.95 -0.90 -1.90
N GLU A 116 25.84 -1.85 -2.23
CA GLU A 116 26.64 -1.77 -3.46
C GLU A 116 25.77 -2.02 -4.71
N ASP A 117 24.76 -2.90 -4.63
CA ASP A 117 23.83 -3.14 -5.74
C ASP A 117 23.00 -1.88 -6.08
N LEU A 118 22.61 -1.11 -5.06
CA LEU A 118 21.82 0.12 -5.24
C LEU A 118 22.67 1.33 -5.63
N LYS A 119 23.99 1.25 -5.45
CA LYS A 119 24.90 2.38 -5.69
C LYS A 119 24.90 2.82 -7.14
N GLN A 120 24.85 1.88 -8.08
CA GLN A 120 24.76 2.20 -9.51
C GLN A 120 23.51 3.03 -9.82
N VAL A 121 22.34 2.60 -9.32
CA VAL A 121 21.06 3.30 -9.48
C VAL A 121 21.11 4.69 -8.84
N ALA A 122 21.70 4.80 -7.65
CA ALA A 122 21.86 6.07 -6.95
C ALA A 122 22.79 7.05 -7.69
N THR A 123 23.91 6.57 -8.22
CA THR A 123 24.84 7.39 -9.00
C THR A 123 24.18 7.88 -10.28
N GLU A 124 23.50 7.01 -11.03
CA GLU A 124 22.77 7.40 -12.25
C GLU A 124 21.68 8.43 -11.96
N LEU A 125 20.94 8.27 -10.86
CA LEU A 125 19.95 9.23 -10.41
C LEU A 125 20.55 10.62 -10.09
N LEU A 126 21.70 10.66 -9.41
CA LEU A 126 22.39 11.91 -9.06
C LEU A 126 22.98 12.62 -10.29
N GLU A 127 23.60 11.87 -11.19
CA GLU A 127 24.23 12.41 -12.40
C GLU A 127 23.19 12.99 -13.36
N SER A 128 22.08 12.27 -13.55
CA SER A 128 21.01 12.68 -14.47
C SER A 128 20.29 13.97 -14.07
N VAL A 129 20.32 14.37 -12.79
CA VAL A 129 19.82 15.70 -12.37
C VAL A 129 20.56 16.83 -13.07
N LYS A 130 21.89 16.72 -13.19
CA LYS A 130 22.72 17.71 -13.90
C LYS A 130 22.58 17.61 -15.42
N GLU A 131 22.26 16.42 -15.94
CA GLU A 131 21.94 16.24 -17.36
C GLU A 131 20.64 16.96 -17.75
N GLY A 132 19.64 16.97 -16.86
CA GLY A 132 18.40 17.73 -17.06
C GLY A 132 18.62 19.24 -17.13
N TYR A 133 19.46 19.77 -16.22
CA TYR A 133 19.95 21.14 -16.30
C TYR A 133 21.27 21.29 -15.55
N GLY A 134 22.31 21.84 -16.19
CA GLY A 134 23.66 21.92 -15.59
C GLY A 134 23.73 22.77 -14.30
N GLY A 135 22.78 23.70 -14.11
CA GLY A 135 22.63 24.47 -12.87
C GLY A 135 21.75 23.81 -11.79
N ALA A 136 21.15 22.66 -12.08
CA ALA A 136 20.38 21.90 -11.11
C ALA A 136 21.30 21.10 -10.18
N ARG A 137 20.89 21.03 -8.91
CA ARG A 137 21.51 20.15 -7.93
C ARG A 137 20.45 19.34 -7.20
N PRO A 138 20.71 18.05 -6.93
CA PRO A 138 19.89 17.29 -6.01
C PRO A 138 20.07 17.85 -4.59
N VAL A 139 18.97 17.89 -3.83
CA VAL A 139 18.97 18.36 -2.43
C VAL A 139 18.59 17.26 -1.45
N ARG A 140 17.81 16.29 -1.91
CA ARG A 140 17.34 15.16 -1.12
C ARG A 140 16.86 14.06 -2.04
N GLY A 141 17.22 12.82 -1.76
CA GLY A 141 16.67 11.66 -2.45
C GLY A 141 16.86 10.39 -1.65
N ALA A 142 16.33 9.30 -2.18
CA ALA A 142 16.64 7.97 -1.71
C ALA A 142 16.46 6.96 -2.83
N VAL A 143 17.18 5.84 -2.72
CA VAL A 143 16.91 4.60 -3.46
C VAL A 143 16.72 3.49 -2.43
N SER A 144 15.68 2.68 -2.57
CA SER A 144 15.42 1.56 -1.68
C SER A 144 15.02 0.30 -2.43
N ALA A 145 15.37 -0.84 -1.85
CA ALA A 145 14.94 -2.18 -2.23
C ALA A 145 14.45 -2.89 -0.97
N ARG A 146 13.24 -3.44 -1.05
CA ARG A 146 12.54 -4.04 0.08
C ARG A 146 11.93 -5.37 -0.31
N SER A 147 12.10 -6.37 0.57
CA SER A 147 11.30 -7.60 0.57
C SER A 147 10.40 -7.65 1.78
N ILE A 148 9.19 -8.16 1.56
CA ILE A 148 8.19 -8.42 2.59
C ILE A 148 7.79 -9.88 2.46
N GLU A 149 7.84 -10.62 3.55
CA GLU A 149 7.31 -11.97 3.67
C GLU A 149 6.28 -11.98 4.80
N VAL A 150 5.11 -12.54 4.51
CA VAL A 150 4.03 -12.70 5.49
C VAL A 150 3.66 -14.17 5.55
N THR A 151 3.70 -14.74 6.76
CA THR A 151 3.10 -16.04 7.07
C THR A 151 1.87 -15.85 7.94
N TYR A 152 0.73 -16.33 7.47
CA TYR A 152 -0.55 -16.30 8.18
C TYR A 152 -1.01 -17.71 8.51
N MET A 153 -1.54 -17.89 9.72
CA MET A 153 -2.22 -19.11 10.13
C MET A 153 -3.28 -18.79 11.17
N ASN A 154 -4.41 -19.50 11.13
CA ASN A 154 -5.39 -19.47 12.21
C ASN A 154 -5.78 -20.89 12.65
N CYS A 155 -6.64 -21.00 13.67
CA CYS A 155 -7.10 -22.28 14.19
C CYS A 155 -7.93 -23.12 13.21
N TYR A 156 -8.35 -22.56 12.07
CA TYR A 156 -9.10 -23.24 11.02
C TYR A 156 -8.25 -23.66 9.83
N GLY A 157 -7.05 -23.10 9.63
CA GLY A 157 -6.19 -23.46 8.52
C GLY A 157 -4.92 -22.62 8.37
N GLY A 158 -4.11 -23.01 7.37
CA GLY A 158 -2.76 -22.51 7.14
C GLY A 158 -1.68 -23.54 7.50
N PRO A 159 -0.40 -23.15 7.53
CA PRO A 159 0.10 -21.81 7.23
C PRO A 159 0.04 -21.48 5.72
N LEU A 160 -0.24 -20.21 5.40
CA LEU A 160 -0.01 -19.62 4.08
C LEU A 160 1.16 -18.65 4.16
N THR A 161 2.05 -18.65 3.17
CA THR A 161 3.17 -17.71 3.09
C THR A 161 3.15 -16.99 1.75
N ARG A 162 3.27 -15.66 1.78
CA ARG A 162 3.46 -14.81 0.60
C ARG A 162 4.72 -13.99 0.75
N SER A 163 5.38 -13.76 -0.38
CA SER A 163 6.58 -12.92 -0.46
C SER A 163 6.44 -11.96 -1.63
N GLU A 164 6.81 -10.70 -1.40
CA GLU A 164 6.70 -9.63 -2.37
C GLU A 164 7.91 -8.70 -2.29
N THR A 165 8.27 -8.09 -3.42
CA THR A 165 9.35 -7.10 -3.47
C THR A 165 8.88 -5.78 -4.05
N ILE A 166 9.43 -4.71 -3.49
CA ILE A 166 9.20 -3.34 -3.94
C ILE A 166 10.52 -2.59 -3.85
N SER A 167 10.80 -1.82 -4.88
CA SER A 167 11.90 -0.88 -4.94
C SER A 167 11.35 0.48 -5.29
N SER A 168 11.97 1.53 -4.77
CA SER A 168 11.58 2.89 -5.08
C SER A 168 12.79 3.79 -5.14
N LEU A 169 12.67 4.85 -5.93
CA LEU A 169 13.56 5.99 -5.86
C LEU A 169 12.77 7.29 -5.89
N TYR A 170 13.34 8.33 -5.30
CA TYR A 170 12.88 9.69 -5.49
C TYR A 170 14.05 10.66 -5.38
N ILE A 171 13.92 11.81 -6.03
CA ILE A 171 14.88 12.90 -5.94
C ILE A 171 14.17 14.24 -5.95
N TYR A 172 14.64 15.15 -5.12
CA TYR A 172 14.29 16.58 -5.13
C TYR A 172 15.45 17.32 -5.75
N ALA A 173 15.17 18.09 -6.80
CA ALA A 173 16.13 18.96 -7.46
C ALA A 173 15.83 20.43 -7.15
N ARG A 174 16.88 21.24 -7.14
CA ARG A 174 16.82 22.69 -6.94
C ARG A 174 17.69 23.40 -7.97
N VAL A 175 17.19 24.52 -8.48
CA VAL A 175 17.93 25.45 -9.34
C VAL A 175 17.84 26.84 -8.72
N ASP A 176 18.96 27.56 -8.67
CA ASP A 176 19.01 28.97 -8.27
C ASP A 176 19.63 29.78 -9.42
N GLU A 177 18.87 30.72 -9.98
CA GLU A 177 19.31 31.55 -11.10
C GLU A 177 18.67 32.93 -11.01
N GLY A 178 19.47 33.99 -11.21
CA GLY A 178 18.95 35.37 -11.25
C GLY A 178 18.23 35.81 -9.97
N GLY A 179 18.61 35.27 -8.81
CA GLY A 179 17.97 35.55 -7.51
C GLY A 179 16.63 34.83 -7.30
N LYS A 180 16.25 33.92 -8.20
CA LYS A 180 15.05 33.08 -8.09
C LYS A 180 15.44 31.63 -7.81
N THR A 181 14.51 30.90 -7.19
CA THR A 181 14.67 29.48 -6.87
C THR A 181 13.53 28.68 -7.49
N GLY A 182 13.86 27.60 -8.17
CA GLY A 182 12.90 26.60 -8.64
C GLY A 182 13.22 25.22 -8.05
N THR A 183 12.18 24.44 -7.78
CA THR A 183 12.30 23.09 -7.20
C THR A 183 11.31 22.14 -7.84
N TYR A 184 11.71 20.89 -7.98
CA TYR A 184 10.82 19.81 -8.42
C TYR A 184 11.21 18.49 -7.78
N SER A 185 10.24 17.58 -7.64
CA SER A 185 10.50 16.22 -7.20
C SER A 185 9.91 15.21 -8.16
N GLU A 186 10.66 14.13 -8.34
CA GLU A 186 10.22 13.01 -9.17
C GLU A 186 10.56 11.68 -8.49
N HIS A 187 9.80 10.65 -8.81
CA HIS A 187 9.94 9.33 -8.22
C HIS A 187 9.57 8.21 -9.20
N ASP A 188 10.02 7.00 -8.87
CA ASP A 188 9.62 5.77 -9.54
C ASP A 188 9.50 4.64 -8.53
N ILE A 189 8.58 3.71 -8.77
CA ILE A 189 8.34 2.55 -7.92
C ILE A 189 8.18 1.33 -8.80
N GLN A 190 8.97 0.29 -8.53
CA GLN A 190 9.04 -0.92 -9.34
C GLN A 190 9.15 -2.14 -8.43
N ARG A 191 8.87 -3.35 -8.93
CA ARG A 191 9.15 -4.58 -8.15
C ARG A 191 10.65 -4.87 -8.05
N SER A 192 11.39 -4.53 -9.10
CA SER A 192 12.84 -4.74 -9.19
C SER A 192 13.59 -3.43 -9.23
N TYR A 193 14.64 -3.26 -8.42
CA TYR A 193 15.47 -2.05 -8.46
C TYR A 193 16.14 -1.84 -9.83
N LYS A 194 16.36 -2.94 -10.58
CA LYS A 194 16.94 -2.91 -11.94
C LYS A 194 16.01 -2.30 -12.99
N LYS A 195 14.71 -2.18 -12.68
CA LYS A 195 13.71 -1.57 -13.56
C LYS A 195 13.43 -0.12 -13.19
N LEU A 196 14.03 0.40 -12.12
CA LEU A 196 13.84 1.79 -11.72
C LEU A 196 14.43 2.73 -12.78
N ARG A 197 13.64 3.71 -13.18
CA ARG A 197 13.98 4.70 -14.22
C ARG A 197 14.82 5.84 -13.64
N ALA A 198 15.98 5.52 -13.07
CA ALA A 198 16.82 6.48 -12.36
C ALA A 198 17.22 7.68 -13.23
N LYS A 199 17.63 7.40 -14.47
CA LYS A 199 18.03 8.43 -15.42
C LYS A 199 16.90 9.37 -15.78
N GLU A 200 15.73 8.83 -16.13
CA GLU A 200 14.57 9.61 -16.50
C GLU A 200 14.08 10.47 -15.34
N VAL A 201 14.03 9.89 -14.12
CA VAL A 201 13.60 10.59 -12.91
C VAL A 201 14.54 11.75 -12.57
N GLY A 202 15.86 11.53 -12.61
CA GLY A 202 16.81 12.61 -12.32
C GLY A 202 16.78 13.70 -13.40
N PHE A 203 16.73 13.32 -14.68
CA PHE A 203 16.61 14.26 -15.80
C PHE A 203 15.36 15.14 -15.67
N GLU A 204 14.18 14.53 -15.47
CA GLU A 204 12.92 15.25 -15.30
C GLU A 204 13.00 16.21 -14.10
N ALA A 205 13.54 15.75 -12.96
CA ALA A 205 13.69 16.59 -11.77
C ALA A 205 14.56 17.83 -12.02
N GLY A 206 15.73 17.65 -12.66
CA GLY A 206 16.62 18.76 -12.99
C GLY A 206 16.00 19.75 -13.98
N SER A 207 15.39 19.23 -15.05
CA SER A 207 14.76 20.03 -16.10
C SER A 207 13.57 20.84 -15.55
N ARG A 208 12.64 20.17 -14.85
CA ARG A 208 11.45 20.81 -14.29
C ARG A 208 11.82 21.83 -13.21
N ALA A 209 12.79 21.54 -12.34
CA ALA A 209 13.23 22.51 -11.33
C ALA A 209 13.66 23.85 -11.97
N ARG A 210 14.23 23.83 -13.18
CA ARG A 210 14.55 25.04 -13.95
C ARG A 210 13.29 25.73 -14.50
N GLU A 211 12.31 24.97 -15.02
CA GLU A 211 11.04 25.56 -15.52
C GLU A 211 10.32 26.36 -14.43
N PHE A 212 10.30 25.84 -13.20
CA PHE A 212 9.63 26.46 -12.06
C PHE A 212 10.26 27.80 -11.61
N ILE A 213 11.46 28.17 -12.08
CA ILE A 213 12.03 29.51 -11.86
C ILE A 213 11.19 30.61 -12.52
N TYR A 214 10.51 30.27 -13.62
CA TYR A 214 9.68 31.20 -14.39
C TYR A 214 8.19 31.00 -14.13
N ALA A 215 7.83 30.20 -13.11
CA ALA A 215 6.44 30.03 -12.71
C ALA A 215 5.80 31.40 -12.40
N GLN A 216 4.58 31.59 -12.89
CA GLN A 216 3.79 32.79 -12.67
C GLN A 216 2.68 32.51 -11.67
N GLU A 217 2.20 33.56 -11.02
CA GLU A 217 1.03 33.47 -10.18
C GLU A 217 -0.20 33.19 -11.03
N LEU A 218 -0.97 32.17 -10.64
CA LEU A 218 -2.29 31.92 -11.17
C LEU A 218 -3.31 32.69 -10.31
N PRO A 219 -4.13 33.60 -10.88
CA PRO A 219 -5.17 34.28 -10.13
C PRO A 219 -6.12 33.31 -9.42
N SER A 220 -6.72 33.73 -8.31
CA SER A 220 -7.75 32.92 -7.66
C SER A 220 -9.02 32.87 -8.51
N GLY A 221 -9.54 31.68 -8.78
CA GLY A 221 -10.69 31.50 -9.64
C GLY A 221 -11.14 30.04 -9.73
N THR A 222 -12.16 29.81 -10.54
CA THR A 222 -12.59 28.46 -10.95
C THR A 222 -12.01 28.18 -12.33
N TYR A 223 -11.37 27.03 -12.48
CA TYR A 223 -10.70 26.62 -13.71
C TYR A 223 -11.15 25.22 -14.12
N GLU A 224 -11.24 24.97 -15.42
CA GLU A 224 -11.26 23.60 -15.94
C GLU A 224 -9.88 22.97 -15.74
N LEU A 225 -9.84 21.76 -15.19
CA LEU A 225 -8.59 21.07 -14.89
C LEU A 225 -8.44 19.84 -15.77
N ILE A 226 -7.29 19.73 -16.43
CA ILE A 226 -6.81 18.48 -17.01
C ILE A 226 -5.74 17.95 -16.07
N LEU A 227 -6.01 16.83 -15.42
CA LEU A 227 -5.13 16.23 -14.42
C LEU A 227 -4.32 15.10 -15.05
N PHE A 228 -2.99 15.14 -14.93
CA PHE A 228 -2.15 14.04 -15.35
C PHE A 228 -2.40 12.80 -14.50
N ASN A 229 -2.18 11.61 -15.09
CA ASN A 229 -2.38 10.32 -14.43
C ASN A 229 -1.70 10.24 -13.05
N ARG A 230 -0.49 10.82 -12.91
CA ARG A 230 0.23 10.86 -11.64
C ARG A 230 -0.48 11.69 -10.57
N VAL A 231 -1.05 12.83 -10.95
CA VAL A 231 -1.81 13.70 -10.03
C VAL A 231 -3.06 12.95 -9.58
N VAL A 232 -3.82 12.37 -10.52
CA VAL A 232 -5.00 11.56 -10.21
C VAL A 232 -4.65 10.37 -9.30
N SER A 233 -3.52 9.70 -9.55
CA SER A 233 -3.04 8.58 -8.72
C SER A 233 -2.74 8.97 -7.27
N SER A 234 -2.47 10.26 -7.00
CA SER A 234 -2.26 10.76 -5.63
C SER A 234 -3.56 11.13 -4.92
N ILE A 235 -4.60 11.54 -5.66
CA ILE A 235 -5.86 12.05 -5.09
C ILE A 235 -6.88 10.92 -4.91
N VAL A 236 -7.07 10.08 -5.94
CA VAL A 236 -8.12 9.06 -5.96
C VAL A 236 -8.03 8.11 -4.76
N PRO A 237 -6.87 7.55 -4.39
CA PRO A 237 -6.80 6.66 -3.24
C PRO A 237 -7.20 7.33 -1.92
N VAL A 238 -6.81 8.58 -1.71
CA VAL A 238 -7.12 9.33 -0.48
C VAL A 238 -8.63 9.56 -0.34
N MET A 239 -9.31 9.84 -1.45
CA MET A 239 -10.77 10.06 -1.45
C MET A 239 -11.57 8.76 -1.39
N ILE A 240 -11.19 7.78 -2.21
CA ILE A 240 -12.00 6.59 -2.45
C ILE A 240 -11.79 5.52 -1.39
N ALA A 241 -10.55 5.24 -0.97
CA ALA A 241 -10.25 4.16 -0.03
C ALA A 241 -11.05 4.20 1.29
N PRO A 242 -11.16 5.34 2.00
CA PRO A 242 -11.99 5.39 3.21
C PRO A 242 -13.49 5.27 2.89
N ALA A 243 -13.95 5.77 1.75
CA ALA A 243 -15.37 5.76 1.38
C ALA A 243 -15.88 4.35 1.05
N ILE A 244 -15.06 3.54 0.39
CA ILE A 244 -15.40 2.16 -0.03
C ILE A 244 -15.11 1.09 1.04
N SER A 245 -14.57 1.46 2.21
CA SER A 245 -14.33 0.52 3.31
C SER A 245 -15.64 0.16 4.00
N ALA A 246 -16.02 -1.14 4.01
CA ALA A 246 -17.23 -1.60 4.69
C ALA A 246 -17.22 -1.27 6.19
N LEU A 247 -16.04 -1.21 6.82
CA LEU A 247 -15.91 -0.79 8.22
C LEU A 247 -16.42 0.65 8.42
N ASN A 248 -16.01 1.57 7.55
CA ASN A 248 -16.45 2.97 7.62
C ASN A 248 -17.93 3.12 7.28
N VAL A 249 -18.46 2.33 6.35
CA VAL A 249 -19.91 2.29 6.06
C VAL A 249 -20.68 1.84 7.30
N GLN A 250 -20.31 0.72 7.91
CA GLN A 250 -20.97 0.16 9.08
C GLN A 250 -20.85 1.04 10.33
N GLN A 251 -19.83 1.90 10.41
CA GLN A 251 -19.62 2.85 11.50
C GLN A 251 -20.20 4.24 11.24
N GLY A 252 -20.90 4.47 10.13
CA GLY A 252 -21.51 5.76 9.85
C GLY A 252 -20.54 6.84 9.36
N ARG A 253 -19.33 6.47 8.93
CA ARG A 253 -18.25 7.39 8.54
C ARG A 253 -18.09 7.56 7.03
N SER A 254 -18.64 6.64 6.24
CA SER A 254 -18.55 6.71 4.79
C SER A 254 -19.64 7.62 4.19
N PRO A 255 -19.33 8.46 3.20
CA PRO A 255 -20.35 9.18 2.43
C PRO A 255 -21.18 8.27 1.52
N LEU A 256 -20.77 7.00 1.35
CA LEU A 256 -21.42 6.05 0.43
C LEU A 256 -22.48 5.18 1.11
N ILE A 257 -22.84 5.44 2.38
CA ILE A 257 -23.84 4.63 3.10
C ILE A 257 -25.16 4.58 2.32
N GLY A 258 -25.63 3.37 2.04
CA GLY A 258 -26.87 3.13 1.30
C GLY A 258 -26.80 3.40 -0.20
N LYS A 259 -25.61 3.65 -0.76
CA LYS A 259 -25.43 4.06 -2.17
C LYS A 259 -25.10 2.93 -3.15
N LEU A 260 -25.14 1.66 -2.72
CA LEU A 260 -24.91 0.52 -3.62
C LEU A 260 -25.94 0.52 -4.75
N GLY A 261 -25.47 0.45 -5.99
CA GLY A 261 -26.32 0.49 -7.19
C GLY A 261 -26.70 1.89 -7.67
N GLU A 262 -26.31 2.95 -6.96
CA GLU A 262 -26.52 4.33 -7.41
C GLU A 262 -25.38 4.79 -8.34
N GLU A 263 -25.72 5.63 -9.32
CA GLU A 263 -24.77 6.40 -10.12
C GLU A 263 -24.29 7.61 -9.30
N LEU A 264 -22.98 7.67 -9.04
CA LEU A 264 -22.38 8.67 -8.14
C LEU A 264 -21.32 9.53 -8.81
N VAL A 265 -20.77 9.06 -9.92
CA VAL A 265 -19.76 9.76 -10.73
C VAL A 265 -20.09 9.57 -12.21
N SER A 266 -19.41 10.32 -13.09
CA SER A 266 -19.63 10.24 -14.55
C SER A 266 -19.60 8.78 -15.06
N GLU A 267 -20.43 8.47 -16.04
CA GLU A 267 -20.47 7.17 -16.72
C GLU A 267 -19.13 6.78 -17.38
N HIS A 268 -18.23 7.75 -17.59
CA HIS A 268 -16.89 7.53 -18.11
C HIS A 268 -15.91 7.00 -17.04
N VAL A 269 -16.30 7.00 -15.76
CA VAL A 269 -15.45 6.60 -14.64
C VAL A 269 -15.77 5.17 -14.23
N SER A 270 -14.75 4.31 -14.32
CA SER A 270 -14.76 2.98 -13.71
C SER A 270 -13.52 2.81 -12.85
N ILE A 271 -13.69 2.29 -11.64
CA ILE A 271 -12.61 2.10 -10.67
C ILE A 271 -12.60 0.63 -10.24
N VAL A 272 -11.44 0.00 -10.36
CA VAL A 272 -11.22 -1.39 -9.97
C VAL A 272 -10.13 -1.45 -8.91
N ASP A 273 -10.34 -2.26 -7.88
CA ASP A 273 -9.27 -2.68 -6.98
C ASP A 273 -8.61 -3.95 -7.50
N LEU A 274 -7.33 -3.89 -7.82
CA LEU A 274 -6.57 -4.98 -8.42
C LEU A 274 -5.77 -5.75 -7.35
N GLY A 275 -6.41 -6.72 -6.71
CA GLY A 275 -5.78 -7.58 -5.71
C GLY A 275 -5.02 -8.78 -6.28
N ALA A 276 -5.36 -9.21 -7.50
CA ALA A 276 -4.86 -10.45 -8.11
C ALA A 276 -4.37 -10.24 -9.56
N SER A 277 -3.59 -9.17 -9.78
CA SER A 277 -3.10 -8.74 -11.09
C SER A 277 -1.56 -8.66 -11.11
N PRO A 278 -0.87 -9.51 -11.87
CA PRO A 278 0.59 -9.62 -11.84
C PRO A 278 1.31 -8.39 -12.39
N GLU A 279 0.64 -7.37 -12.90
CA GLU A 279 1.25 -6.11 -13.33
C GLU A 279 1.30 -5.02 -12.25
N VAL A 280 0.59 -5.18 -11.12
CA VAL A 280 0.52 -4.13 -10.08
C VAL A 280 1.28 -4.48 -8.80
N LEU A 281 1.84 -3.46 -8.15
CA LEU A 281 2.64 -3.63 -6.93
C LEU A 281 1.82 -4.10 -5.72
N GLY A 282 0.52 -3.81 -5.69
CA GLY A 282 -0.35 -4.14 -4.55
C GLY A 282 -0.89 -5.57 -4.56
N SER A 283 -0.69 -6.33 -5.64
CA SER A 283 -1.26 -7.67 -5.78
C SER A 283 -0.60 -8.70 -4.89
N LYS A 284 -1.42 -9.61 -4.37
CA LYS A 284 -1.07 -10.59 -3.34
C LYS A 284 -1.83 -11.89 -3.60
N PRO A 285 -1.32 -13.07 -3.27
CA PRO A 285 -2.09 -14.32 -3.41
C PRO A 285 -3.20 -14.45 -2.35
N PHE A 286 -3.02 -13.84 -1.18
CA PHE A 286 -4.03 -13.79 -0.12
C PHE A 286 -3.89 -12.50 0.70
N ASP A 287 -4.99 -12.06 1.32
CA ASP A 287 -5.03 -10.88 2.20
C ASP A 287 -4.51 -11.18 3.62
N ASP A 288 -4.51 -10.20 4.52
CA ASP A 288 -3.92 -10.39 5.86
C ASP A 288 -4.79 -11.26 6.80
N GLU A 289 -5.88 -11.84 6.33
CA GLU A 289 -6.73 -12.83 7.00
C GLU A 289 -6.80 -14.19 6.23
N GLY A 290 -5.95 -14.38 5.21
CA GLY A 290 -5.87 -15.64 4.47
C GLY A 290 -7.05 -15.87 3.52
N HIS A 291 -7.73 -14.82 3.05
CA HIS A 291 -8.67 -14.92 1.94
C HIS A 291 -7.94 -14.76 0.61
N PRO A 292 -8.32 -15.51 -0.44
CA PRO A 292 -7.78 -15.28 -1.78
C PRO A 292 -8.18 -13.89 -2.24
N THR A 293 -7.20 -13.12 -2.72
CA THR A 293 -7.47 -11.81 -3.31
C THR A 293 -8.17 -11.98 -4.66
N ARG A 294 -8.79 -10.90 -5.13
CA ARG A 294 -9.44 -10.84 -6.44
C ARG A 294 -9.37 -9.42 -7.01
N ASN A 295 -9.69 -9.28 -8.29
CA ASN A 295 -9.97 -7.98 -8.87
C ASN A 295 -11.44 -7.62 -8.58
N THR A 296 -11.66 -6.51 -7.88
CA THR A 296 -12.97 -6.08 -7.42
C THR A 296 -13.38 -4.81 -8.13
N ILE A 297 -14.46 -4.87 -8.91
CA ILE A 297 -15.03 -3.69 -9.56
C ILE A 297 -15.75 -2.88 -8.48
N LEU A 298 -15.23 -1.67 -8.18
CA LEU A 298 -15.81 -0.77 -7.17
C LEU A 298 -16.84 0.16 -7.82
N PHE A 299 -16.45 0.79 -8.93
CA PHE A 299 -17.32 1.62 -9.75
C PHE A 299 -17.31 1.08 -11.18
N GLU A 300 -18.48 0.89 -11.76
CA GLU A 300 -18.66 0.49 -13.15
C GLU A 300 -19.52 1.54 -13.84
N LYS A 301 -18.91 2.29 -14.77
CA LYS A 301 -19.56 3.37 -15.49
C LYS A 301 -20.38 4.29 -14.59
N GLY A 302 -19.74 4.86 -13.57
CA GLY A 302 -20.40 5.77 -12.64
C GLY A 302 -21.12 5.12 -11.46
N VAL A 303 -21.47 3.83 -11.57
CA VAL A 303 -22.31 3.12 -10.60
C VAL A 303 -21.48 2.41 -9.54
N LEU A 304 -21.77 2.65 -8.26
CA LEU A 304 -21.12 1.95 -7.14
C LEU A 304 -21.61 0.49 -7.05
N LYS A 305 -20.70 -0.47 -7.17
CA LYS A 305 -21.02 -1.91 -7.24
C LYS A 305 -20.89 -2.63 -5.91
N THR A 306 -19.87 -2.31 -5.12
CA THR A 306 -19.60 -2.96 -3.83
C THR A 306 -18.73 -2.08 -2.93
N TYR A 307 -18.70 -2.44 -1.64
CA TYR A 307 -17.63 -2.03 -0.71
C TYR A 307 -16.54 -3.11 -0.67
N LEU A 308 -15.40 -2.79 -0.06
CA LEU A 308 -14.39 -3.77 0.31
C LEU A 308 -14.66 -4.28 1.71
N TYR A 309 -14.52 -5.59 1.87
CA TYR A 309 -14.82 -6.32 3.09
C TYR A 309 -13.63 -7.15 3.56
N ASP A 310 -13.44 -7.17 4.87
CA ASP A 310 -12.67 -8.18 5.60
C ASP A 310 -13.63 -9.26 6.16
N THR A 311 -13.12 -10.22 6.92
CA THR A 311 -13.96 -11.27 7.51
C THR A 311 -15.02 -10.70 8.46
N TYR A 312 -14.63 -9.77 9.34
CA TYR A 312 -15.52 -9.24 10.37
C TYR A 312 -16.69 -8.46 9.76
N THR A 313 -16.38 -7.51 8.89
CA THR A 313 -17.36 -6.66 8.22
C THR A 313 -18.24 -7.45 7.25
N ALA A 314 -17.70 -8.46 6.55
CA ALA A 314 -18.49 -9.32 5.68
C ALA A 314 -19.52 -10.13 6.47
N LEU A 315 -19.09 -10.80 7.53
CA LEU A 315 -19.97 -11.68 8.32
C LEU A 315 -21.08 -10.90 9.02
N LYS A 316 -20.82 -9.66 9.46
CA LYS A 316 -21.84 -8.80 10.06
C LYS A 316 -23.02 -8.50 9.11
N GLU A 317 -22.78 -8.53 7.81
CA GLU A 317 -23.80 -8.35 6.76
C GLU A 317 -24.23 -9.67 6.10
N GLY A 318 -23.75 -10.83 6.57
CA GLY A 318 -24.01 -12.12 5.93
C GLY A 318 -23.40 -12.25 4.52
N LYS A 319 -22.35 -11.49 4.24
CA LYS A 319 -21.60 -11.49 2.97
C LYS A 319 -20.31 -12.30 3.08
N GLU A 320 -19.64 -12.48 1.94
CA GLU A 320 -18.28 -13.00 1.88
C GLU A 320 -17.24 -11.87 1.86
N SER A 321 -16.04 -12.13 2.40
CA SER A 321 -14.92 -11.19 2.32
C SER A 321 -14.53 -10.93 0.86
N THR A 322 -14.18 -9.70 0.51
CA THR A 322 -13.66 -9.39 -0.83
C THR A 322 -12.18 -9.76 -0.97
N GLY A 323 -11.53 -10.19 0.12
CA GLY A 323 -10.10 -10.48 0.16
C GLY A 323 -9.28 -9.21 0.31
N ASN A 324 -9.73 -8.27 1.17
CA ASN A 324 -9.17 -6.93 1.33
C ASN A 324 -8.80 -6.59 2.78
N ALA A 325 -8.61 -7.59 3.63
CA ALA A 325 -8.10 -7.34 4.97
C ALA A 325 -6.63 -6.86 4.91
N SER A 326 -6.35 -5.72 5.54
CA SER A 326 -4.99 -5.19 5.71
C SER A 326 -4.70 -4.82 7.16
N ARG A 327 -3.47 -5.05 7.60
CA ARG A 327 -3.02 -4.69 8.95
C ARG A 327 -1.50 -4.51 9.05
N THR A 328 -1.09 -3.99 10.20
CA THR A 328 0.25 -4.24 10.75
C THR A 328 0.22 -5.40 11.75
N PHE A 329 1.38 -5.86 12.21
CA PHE A 329 1.46 -6.99 13.15
C PHE A 329 0.77 -6.74 14.50
N SER A 330 0.50 -5.49 14.88
CA SER A 330 -0.08 -5.12 16.17
C SER A 330 -1.49 -4.53 16.07
N THR A 331 -2.12 -4.54 14.89
CA THR A 331 -3.45 -3.96 14.67
C THR A 331 -4.46 -5.00 14.20
N ALA A 332 -5.75 -4.70 14.41
CA ALA A 332 -6.82 -5.45 13.76
C ALA A 332 -6.73 -5.30 12.24
N PRO A 333 -7.07 -6.35 11.47
CA PRO A 333 -7.33 -6.20 10.05
C PRO A 333 -8.53 -5.27 9.85
N VAL A 334 -8.43 -4.45 8.81
CA VAL A 334 -9.49 -3.57 8.34
C VAL A 334 -9.55 -3.64 6.81
N PRO A 335 -10.71 -3.38 6.17
CA PRO A 335 -10.81 -3.40 4.72
C PRO A 335 -10.03 -2.23 4.11
N GLN A 336 -9.09 -2.54 3.22
CA GLN A 336 -8.29 -1.59 2.45
C GLN A 336 -8.12 -2.07 0.99
N PRO A 337 -8.05 -1.15 0.01
CA PRO A 337 -7.71 -1.54 -1.36
C PRO A 337 -6.27 -2.04 -1.47
N HIS A 338 -6.03 -2.93 -2.42
CA HIS A 338 -4.70 -3.39 -2.80
C HIS A 338 -4.05 -2.44 -3.82
N HIS A 339 -4.76 -2.13 -4.89
CA HIS A 339 -4.31 -1.24 -5.95
C HIS A 339 -5.50 -0.67 -6.71
N LEU A 340 -5.85 0.58 -6.43
CA LEU A 340 -6.93 1.26 -7.15
C LEU A 340 -6.47 1.70 -8.53
N ARG A 341 -7.16 1.21 -9.56
CA ARG A 341 -6.98 1.63 -10.95
C ARG A 341 -8.23 2.37 -11.41
N LEU A 342 -8.06 3.65 -11.77
CA LEU A 342 -9.00 4.34 -12.64
C LEU A 342 -8.79 3.80 -14.05
N MET A 343 -9.84 3.23 -14.63
CA MET A 343 -9.76 2.63 -15.96
C MET A 343 -9.58 3.72 -17.02
N PRO A 344 -8.78 3.47 -18.08
CA PRO A 344 -8.58 4.44 -19.14
C PRO A 344 -9.90 4.71 -19.89
N GLY A 345 -10.11 5.98 -20.25
CA GLY A 345 -11.11 6.37 -21.23
C GLY A 345 -10.58 6.28 -22.66
N GLU A 346 -11.31 6.87 -23.59
CA GLU A 346 -10.97 6.85 -25.03
C GLU A 346 -10.30 8.15 -25.51
N ALA A 347 -10.45 9.24 -24.76
CA ALA A 347 -9.93 10.57 -25.14
C ALA A 347 -8.40 10.64 -25.03
N ARG A 348 -7.77 11.27 -26.01
CA ARG A 348 -6.33 11.57 -25.99
C ARG A 348 -6.06 12.92 -25.30
N LEU A 349 -4.85 13.08 -24.76
CA LEU A 349 -4.46 14.32 -24.08
C LEU A 349 -4.54 15.54 -24.99
N ASP A 350 -4.13 15.42 -26.25
CA ASP A 350 -4.20 16.49 -27.24
C ASP A 350 -5.63 16.89 -27.58
N GLU A 351 -6.55 15.92 -27.60
CA GLU A 351 -7.99 16.18 -27.76
C GLU A 351 -8.54 16.94 -26.56
N LEU A 352 -8.26 16.47 -25.33
CA LEU A 352 -8.66 17.14 -24.09
C LEU A 352 -8.16 18.60 -24.05
N ILE A 353 -6.90 18.82 -24.39
CA ILE A 353 -6.31 20.17 -24.44
C ILE A 353 -7.00 21.04 -25.52
N SER A 354 -7.30 20.48 -26.69
CA SER A 354 -7.94 21.22 -27.78
C SER A 354 -9.39 21.61 -27.49
N GLU A 355 -10.10 20.81 -26.69
CA GLU A 355 -11.48 21.06 -26.29
C GLU A 355 -11.58 22.03 -25.10
N THR A 356 -10.56 22.08 -24.24
CA THR A 356 -10.49 23.04 -23.13
C THR A 356 -10.08 24.43 -23.62
N ARG A 357 -11.05 25.35 -23.68
CA ARG A 357 -10.84 26.74 -24.15
C ARG A 357 -9.94 27.56 -23.23
N GLU A 358 -10.14 27.43 -21.91
CA GLU A 358 -9.36 28.09 -20.87
C GLU A 358 -9.34 27.18 -19.64
N GLY A 359 -8.16 26.75 -19.21
CA GLY A 359 -8.03 25.80 -18.12
C GLY A 359 -6.58 25.62 -17.68
N VAL A 360 -6.38 24.73 -16.71
CA VAL A 360 -5.08 24.44 -16.12
C VAL A 360 -4.75 22.98 -16.34
N LEU A 361 -3.58 22.74 -16.93
CA LEU A 361 -2.96 21.43 -17.01
C LEU A 361 -2.13 21.19 -15.75
N VAL A 362 -2.57 20.26 -14.89
CA VAL A 362 -1.86 19.92 -13.66
C VAL A 362 -1.02 18.67 -13.90
N MET A 363 0.29 18.83 -13.86
CA MET A 363 1.29 17.80 -14.20
C MET A 363 2.00 17.24 -12.98
#